data_AF-A0A7C3V3S9-F1
#
_entry.id   AF-A0A7C3V3S9-F1
#
_cell.length_a   1.000
_cell.length_b   1.000
_cell.length_c   1.000
_cell.angle_alpha   90.00
_cell.angle_beta   90.00
_cell.angle_gamma   90.00
#
_symmetry.space_group_name_H-M   'P 1'
#
loop_
_entity.id
_entity.type
_entity.pdbx_description
1 polymer ?
#
loop_
_entity_poly.entity_id
_entity_poly.type
_entity_poly.pdbx_seq_one_letter_code
_entity_poly.pdbx_strand_id
1 'polypeptide(L)'
;MRKFKIIDKQIQEGILILTIQTEDGKPFQFNAGQFVSISIPNFQAKPAFFSIASPPSWNDKLQFTINIVGPRTLKLSEMSVGDVLEVNGPFGKMKIPDKEDLVLIAGGVGVAPMLSMIREIKARNLSNSATLFYSVRKPGLILFKNELENYNQQTQNIRTYVTVTDENTGWNGLKGRICPEMLANTLKEVKGKKYFICGPTKMGLAMKEMLIKMGVEEKDIDMEAWG
;
A
#
# COMPACT_ATOMS: atom_id res chain seq x y z
N MET A 1 21.77 1.25 10.08
CA MET A 1 20.41 0.72 10.32
C MET A 1 19.92 1.28 11.63
N ARG A 2 18.64 1.65 11.72
CA ARG A 2 18.03 2.23 12.91
C ARG A 2 17.15 1.19 13.60
N LYS A 3 17.14 1.19 14.92
CA LYS A 3 16.37 0.23 15.69
C LYS A 3 14.94 0.71 15.94
N PHE A 4 14.01 -0.23 15.85
CA PHE A 4 12.59 -0.02 16.10
C PHE A 4 12.06 -1.14 16.99
N LYS A 5 11.10 -0.82 17.87
CA LYS A 5 10.35 -1.81 18.65
C LYS A 5 9.02 -2.11 17.98
N ILE A 6 8.59 -3.36 18.03
CA ILE A 6 7.22 -3.74 17.68
C ILE A 6 6.29 -3.18 18.75
N ILE A 7 5.31 -2.37 18.35
CA ILE A 7 4.32 -1.78 19.26
C ILE A 7 2.91 -2.34 19.06
N ASP A 8 2.62 -2.91 17.88
CA ASP A 8 1.36 -3.58 17.58
C ASP A 8 1.54 -4.60 16.46
N LYS A 9 0.75 -5.69 16.50
CA LYS A 9 0.79 -6.78 15.53
C LYS A 9 -0.58 -7.46 15.44
N GLN A 10 -1.04 -7.70 14.22
CA GLN A 10 -2.28 -8.43 13.93
C GLN A 10 -2.08 -9.36 12.74
N ILE A 11 -2.78 -10.49 12.71
CA ILE A 11 -2.74 -11.41 11.57
C ILE A 11 -4.16 -11.59 11.04
N GLN A 12 -4.34 -11.33 9.75
CA GLN A 12 -5.58 -11.54 9.01
C GLN A 12 -5.27 -12.38 7.78
N GLU A 13 -5.82 -13.59 7.70
CA GLU A 13 -5.76 -14.43 6.48
C GLU A 13 -4.32 -14.63 5.94
N GLY A 14 -3.36 -14.86 6.84
CA GLY A 14 -1.94 -15.04 6.49
C GLY A 14 -1.19 -13.74 6.18
N ILE A 15 -1.80 -12.58 6.43
CA ILE A 15 -1.17 -11.26 6.29
C ILE A 15 -0.91 -10.69 7.69
N LEU A 16 0.35 -10.38 7.98
CA LEU A 16 0.78 -9.67 9.17
C LEU A 16 0.63 -8.17 8.95
N ILE A 17 -0.18 -7.51 9.78
CA ILE A 17 -0.17 -6.07 9.96
C ILE A 17 0.76 -5.77 11.13
N LEU A 18 1.87 -5.07 10.86
CA LEU A 18 2.93 -4.82 11.84
C LEU A 18 3.11 -3.32 12.01
N THR A 19 3.04 -2.84 13.26
CA THR A 19 3.39 -1.45 13.59
C THR A 19 4.61 -1.42 14.49
N ILE A 20 5.61 -0.63 14.10
CA ILE A 20 6.87 -0.47 14.81
C ILE A 20 7.12 1.00 15.13
N GLN A 21 7.87 1.28 16.19
CA GLN A 21 8.23 2.63 16.62
C GLN A 21 9.74 2.74 16.83
N THR A 22 10.34 3.89 16.48
CA THR A 22 11.79 4.09 16.66
C THR A 22 12.17 3.98 18.14
N GLU A 23 13.27 3.29 18.46
CA GLU A 23 13.70 3.13 19.87
C GLU A 23 14.15 4.44 20.53
N ASP A 24 14.72 5.36 19.76
CA ASP A 24 15.22 6.66 20.21
C ASP A 24 14.15 7.76 20.20
N GLY A 25 12.91 7.44 19.84
CA GLY A 25 11.75 8.35 19.82
C GLY A 25 11.85 9.50 18.81
N LYS A 26 12.87 9.53 17.95
CA LYS A 26 13.03 10.60 16.95
C LYS A 26 12.15 10.29 15.72
N PRO A 27 11.74 11.29 14.93
CA PRO A 27 11.02 11.02 13.68
C PRO A 27 11.85 10.18 12.69
N PHE A 28 11.20 9.34 11.89
CA PHE A 28 11.79 8.69 10.73
C PHE A 28 11.26 9.37 9.46
N GLN A 29 12.13 10.04 8.72
CA GLN A 29 11.73 10.86 7.57
C GLN A 29 11.60 9.99 6.31
N PHE A 30 10.45 10.05 5.65
CA PHE A 30 10.17 9.39 4.36
C PHE A 30 9.04 10.10 3.62
N ASN A 31 8.89 9.83 2.32
CA ASN A 31 7.74 10.24 1.54
C ASN A 31 6.69 9.13 1.48
N ALA A 32 5.41 9.50 1.53
CA ALA A 32 4.33 8.54 1.39
C ALA A 32 4.45 7.77 0.06
N GLY A 33 4.44 6.44 0.14
CA GLY A 33 4.71 5.54 -0.98
C GLY A 33 6.09 4.88 -0.98
N GLN A 34 7.01 5.29 -0.10
CA GLN A 34 8.34 4.69 0.01
C GLN A 34 8.35 3.38 0.81
N PHE A 35 9.45 2.64 0.68
CA PHE A 35 9.68 1.36 1.36
C PHE A 35 10.99 1.35 2.14
N VAL A 36 11.15 0.37 3.03
CA VAL A 36 12.36 0.17 3.84
C VAL A 36 12.78 -1.29 3.76
N SER A 37 14.04 -1.57 4.10
CA SER A 37 14.46 -2.94 4.39
C SER A 37 14.36 -3.23 5.89
N ILE A 38 13.79 -4.36 6.27
CA ILE A 38 13.74 -4.84 7.66
C ILE A 38 14.66 -6.05 7.82
N SER A 39 15.48 -6.00 8.87
CA SER A 39 16.36 -7.06 9.35
C SER A 39 15.94 -7.49 10.76
N ILE A 40 16.00 -8.80 11.03
CA ILE A 40 15.70 -9.37 12.34
C ILE A 40 17.04 -9.67 13.03
N PRO A 41 17.32 -9.07 14.21
CA PRO A 41 18.56 -9.35 14.93
C PRO A 41 18.77 -10.85 15.17
N ASN A 42 20.01 -11.32 15.00
CA ASN A 42 20.41 -12.73 15.17
C ASN A 42 19.69 -13.74 14.25
N PHE A 43 19.04 -13.28 13.18
CA PHE A 43 18.46 -14.15 12.16
C PHE A 43 19.24 -14.00 10.86
N GLN A 44 19.98 -15.04 10.48
CA GLN A 44 20.77 -15.03 9.25
C GLN A 44 19.87 -15.12 8.03
N ALA A 45 19.45 -13.95 7.53
CA ALA A 45 18.76 -13.80 6.27
C ALA A 45 19.14 -12.46 5.66
N LYS A 46 19.09 -12.34 4.33
CA LYS A 46 19.20 -11.04 3.66
C LYS A 46 18.12 -10.07 4.20
N PRO A 47 18.24 -8.75 4.08
CA PRO A 47 17.13 -7.85 4.39
C PRO A 47 15.92 -8.10 3.47
N ALA A 48 14.69 -7.92 3.95
CA ALA A 48 13.48 -7.89 3.10
C ALA A 48 12.98 -6.46 2.96
N PHE A 49 12.48 -6.12 1.78
CA PHE A 49 11.90 -4.82 1.52
C PHE A 49 10.39 -4.86 1.73
N PHE A 50 9.86 -3.85 2.44
CA PHE A 50 8.44 -3.70 2.70
C PHE A 50 8.06 -2.22 2.56
N SER A 51 7.02 -1.95 1.77
CA SER A 51 6.46 -0.60 1.67
C SER A 51 5.79 -0.18 2.96
N ILE A 52 5.97 1.08 3.30
CA ILE A 52 5.37 1.67 4.48
C ILE A 52 3.89 1.94 4.15
N ALA A 53 3.00 1.51 5.05
CA ALA A 53 1.55 1.72 4.99
C ALA A 53 1.07 2.89 5.86
N SER A 54 1.86 3.32 6.85
CA SER A 54 1.57 4.52 7.63
C SER A 54 1.94 5.78 6.82
N PRO A 55 1.29 6.92 7.10
CA PRO A 55 1.69 8.19 6.53
C PRO A 55 2.94 8.76 7.25
N PRO A 56 3.75 9.60 6.59
CA PRO A 56 4.87 10.33 7.22
C PRO A 56 4.47 11.11 8.46
N SER A 57 3.24 11.63 8.51
CA SER A 57 2.67 12.32 9.67
C SER A 57 2.61 11.50 10.97
N TRP A 58 2.84 10.17 10.92
CA TRP A 58 2.99 9.34 12.12
C TRP A 58 4.37 9.45 12.79
N ASN A 59 5.27 10.29 12.25
CA ASN A 59 6.58 10.66 12.80
C ASN A 59 7.52 9.47 13.04
N ASP A 60 7.44 8.87 14.23
CA ASP A 60 8.35 7.83 14.71
C ASP A 60 7.76 6.42 14.57
N LYS A 61 6.56 6.28 14.01
CA LYS A 61 5.87 5.01 13.79
C LYS A 61 5.76 4.63 12.33
N LEU A 62 6.05 3.37 12.03
CA LEU A 62 5.90 2.77 10.71
C LEU A 62 4.92 1.59 10.79
N GLN A 63 3.98 1.50 9.84
CA GLN A 63 3.08 0.36 9.70
C GLN A 63 3.34 -0.37 8.39
N PHE A 64 3.16 -1.69 8.37
CA PHE A 64 3.38 -2.57 7.21
C PHE A 64 2.24 -3.57 7.05
N THR A 65 2.02 -4.04 5.82
CA THR A 65 1.20 -5.23 5.52
C THR A 65 2.07 -6.27 4.83
N ILE A 66 2.28 -7.41 5.47
CA ILE A 66 3.30 -8.38 5.10
C ILE A 66 2.63 -9.74 4.86
N ASN A 67 2.80 -10.29 3.65
CA ASN A 67 2.32 -11.64 3.35
C ASN A 67 3.25 -12.68 4.01
N ILE A 68 2.69 -13.62 4.78
CA ILE A 68 3.44 -14.68 5.47
C ILE A 68 3.61 -15.86 4.52
N VAL A 69 4.78 -15.93 3.86
CA VAL A 69 5.03 -16.88 2.76
C VAL A 69 6.41 -17.54 2.80
N GLY A 70 7.28 -17.14 3.72
CA GLY A 70 8.62 -17.72 3.83
C GLY A 70 9.24 -17.54 5.21
N PRO A 71 10.41 -18.15 5.48
CA PRO A 71 10.98 -18.23 6.82
C PRO A 71 11.13 -16.88 7.52
N ARG A 72 11.45 -15.82 6.76
CA ARG A 72 11.58 -14.46 7.30
C ARG A 72 10.24 -13.86 7.72
N THR A 73 9.23 -13.92 6.87
CA THR A 73 7.92 -13.34 7.19
C THR A 73 7.19 -14.18 8.24
N LEU A 74 7.44 -15.49 8.27
CA LEU A 74 7.05 -16.36 9.38
C LEU A 74 7.73 -15.91 10.67
N LYS A 75 9.06 -15.72 10.67
CA LYS A 75 9.78 -15.24 11.85
C LYS A 75 9.26 -13.89 12.35
N LEU A 76 9.01 -12.94 11.45
CA LEU A 76 8.37 -11.66 11.80
C LEU A 76 6.99 -11.86 12.45
N SER A 77 6.20 -12.81 11.94
CA SER A 77 4.88 -13.11 12.49
C SER A 77 4.92 -13.77 13.87
N GLU A 78 6.04 -14.41 14.24
CA GLU A 78 6.25 -15.04 15.54
C GLU A 78 6.80 -14.06 16.60
N MET A 79 7.40 -12.96 16.18
CA MET A 79 7.94 -11.93 17.10
C MET A 79 6.83 -11.28 17.94
N SER A 80 7.18 -10.85 19.14
CA SER A 80 6.28 -10.28 20.13
C SER A 80 6.34 -8.76 20.16
N VAL A 81 5.29 -8.12 20.68
CA VAL A 81 5.33 -6.70 21.04
C VAL A 81 6.48 -6.49 22.03
N GLY A 82 7.29 -5.45 21.79
CA GLY A 82 8.52 -5.17 22.51
C GLY A 82 9.80 -5.66 21.83
N ASP A 83 9.72 -6.64 20.91
CA ASP A 83 10.88 -7.11 20.18
C ASP A 83 11.44 -6.02 19.25
N VAL A 84 12.76 -6.08 19.01
CA VAL A 84 13.49 -5.09 18.23
C VAL A 84 13.75 -5.57 16.81
N LEU A 85 13.57 -4.65 15.86
CA LEU A 85 13.88 -4.80 14.44
C LEU A 85 14.88 -3.74 14.01
N GLU A 86 15.67 -4.05 12.99
CA GLU A 86 16.58 -3.09 12.36
C GLU A 86 16.03 -2.67 11.00
N VAL A 87 15.88 -1.37 10.81
CA VAL A 87 15.31 -0.77 9.61
C VAL A 87 16.37 0.03 8.87
N ASN A 88 16.40 -0.09 7.54
CA ASN A 88 17.23 0.70 6.65
C ASN A 88 16.37 1.35 5.55
N GLY A 89 16.73 2.55 5.14
CA GLY A 89 15.99 3.34 4.15
C GLY A 89 15.78 4.78 4.63
N PRO A 90 14.78 5.50 4.09
CA PRO A 90 13.79 5.02 3.11
C PRO A 90 14.39 4.78 1.71
N PHE A 91 13.66 4.02 0.90
CA PHE A 91 13.94 3.71 -0.50
C PHE A 91 12.71 3.96 -1.38
N GLY A 92 12.90 3.94 -2.69
CA GLY A 92 11.83 4.18 -3.67
C GLY A 92 11.67 5.66 -4.04
N LYS A 93 11.01 5.89 -5.16
CA LYS A 93 10.83 7.24 -5.75
C LYS A 93 9.39 7.75 -5.68
N MET A 94 8.44 6.87 -5.34
CA MET A 94 7.04 7.24 -5.18
C MET A 94 6.90 8.32 -4.11
N LYS A 95 6.16 9.38 -4.46
CA LYS A 95 5.78 10.46 -3.58
C LYS A 95 4.50 11.09 -4.10
N ILE A 96 3.71 11.70 -3.22
CA ILE A 96 2.53 12.47 -3.62
C ILE A 96 3.00 13.63 -4.52
N PRO A 97 2.42 13.80 -5.71
CA PRO A 97 2.73 14.93 -6.59
C PRO A 97 2.20 16.25 -6.03
N ASP A 98 2.80 17.36 -6.44
CA ASP A 98 2.46 18.67 -5.86
C ASP A 98 1.05 19.15 -6.26
N LYS A 99 0.55 18.78 -7.44
CA LYS A 99 -0.72 19.30 -7.98
C LYS A 99 -1.65 18.24 -8.54
N GLU A 100 -1.10 17.19 -9.15
CA GLU A 100 -1.86 16.20 -9.88
C GLU A 100 -2.72 15.35 -8.94
N ASP A 101 -3.91 14.97 -9.42
CA ASP A 101 -4.73 13.96 -8.75
C ASP A 101 -4.10 12.57 -8.93
N LEU A 102 -4.32 11.70 -7.95
CA LEU A 102 -3.74 10.38 -7.88
C LEU A 102 -4.74 9.31 -8.29
N VAL A 103 -4.29 8.36 -9.10
CA VAL A 103 -4.97 7.08 -9.30
C VAL A 103 -4.07 5.96 -8.78
N LEU A 104 -4.55 5.28 -7.76
CA LEU A 104 -3.83 4.27 -7.00
C LEU A 104 -4.37 2.90 -7.40
N ILE A 105 -3.51 1.99 -7.84
CA ILE A 105 -3.89 0.65 -8.29
C ILE A 105 -3.13 -0.38 -7.45
N ALA A 106 -3.87 -1.11 -6.62
CA ALA A 106 -3.32 -2.03 -5.63
C ALA A 106 -3.78 -3.47 -5.84
N GLY A 107 -2.88 -4.43 -5.59
CA GLY A 107 -3.18 -5.85 -5.52
C GLY A 107 -2.69 -6.48 -4.22
N GLY A 108 -3.58 -7.09 -3.43
CA GLY A 108 -3.23 -7.77 -2.17
C GLY A 108 -2.49 -6.85 -1.18
N VAL A 109 -1.31 -7.26 -0.72
CA VAL A 109 -0.46 -6.45 0.19
C VAL A 109 0.18 -5.23 -0.50
N GLY A 110 0.09 -5.12 -1.82
CA GLY A 110 0.50 -3.92 -2.56
C GLY A 110 -0.36 -2.68 -2.26
N VAL A 111 -1.37 -2.80 -1.40
CA VAL A 111 -2.15 -1.68 -0.90
C VAL A 111 -1.36 -0.79 0.09
N ALA A 112 -0.28 -1.30 0.68
CA ALA A 112 0.54 -0.56 1.65
C ALA A 112 0.97 0.85 1.19
N PRO A 113 1.72 1.02 0.09
CA PRO A 113 2.15 2.36 -0.33
C PRO A 113 0.96 3.27 -0.70
N MET A 114 -0.14 2.69 -1.18
CA MET A 114 -1.36 3.43 -1.51
C MET A 114 -2.07 3.96 -0.24
N LEU A 115 -2.13 3.15 0.82
CA LEU A 115 -2.64 3.59 2.12
C LEU A 115 -1.78 4.69 2.72
N SER A 116 -0.44 4.59 2.59
CA SER A 116 0.46 5.64 3.05
C SER A 116 0.13 6.99 2.39
N MET A 117 -0.09 6.99 1.06
CA MET A 117 -0.48 8.20 0.32
C MET A 117 -1.85 8.72 0.72
N ILE A 118 -2.88 7.87 0.78
CA ILE A 118 -4.25 8.26 1.16
C ILE A 118 -4.29 8.85 2.57
N ARG A 119 -3.63 8.18 3.53
CA ARG A 119 -3.57 8.62 4.91
C ARG A 119 -2.85 9.95 5.05
N GLU A 120 -1.79 10.17 4.27
CA GLU A 120 -1.05 11.43 4.29
C GLU A 120 -1.85 12.58 3.66
N ILE A 121 -2.54 12.33 2.53
CA ILE A 121 -3.48 13.28 1.92
C ILE A 121 -4.53 13.71 2.94
N LYS A 122 -5.13 12.76 3.67
CA LYS A 122 -6.13 13.07 4.70
C LYS A 122 -5.51 13.80 5.89
N ALA A 123 -4.39 13.31 6.43
CA ALA A 123 -3.76 13.85 7.64
C ALA A 123 -3.32 15.31 7.46
N ARG A 124 -2.86 15.67 6.26
CA ARG A 124 -2.43 17.04 5.93
C ARG A 124 -3.47 17.87 5.21
N ASN A 125 -4.67 17.32 4.99
CA ASN A 125 -5.74 17.96 4.23
C ASN A 125 -5.25 18.51 2.87
N LEU A 126 -4.50 17.67 2.13
CA LEU A 126 -3.98 18.06 0.82
C LEU A 126 -5.11 18.20 -0.19
N SER A 127 -4.95 19.13 -1.14
CA SER A 127 -5.94 19.40 -2.17
C SER A 127 -6.03 18.31 -3.25
N ASN A 128 -5.04 17.41 -3.32
CA ASN A 128 -5.07 16.31 -4.28
C ASN A 128 -6.32 15.43 -4.05
N SER A 129 -6.94 15.00 -5.14
CA SER A 129 -7.88 13.88 -5.09
C SER A 129 -7.14 12.55 -5.21
N ALA A 130 -7.65 11.51 -4.57
CA ALA A 130 -7.10 10.16 -4.68
C ALA A 130 -8.21 9.13 -4.95
N THR A 131 -8.06 8.39 -6.05
CA THR A 131 -8.93 7.27 -6.40
C THR A 131 -8.16 5.96 -6.30
N LEU A 132 -8.55 5.08 -5.36
CA LEU A 132 -7.97 3.76 -5.20
C LEU A 132 -8.82 2.68 -5.89
N PHE A 133 -8.20 1.91 -6.77
CA PHE A 133 -8.69 0.63 -7.24
C PHE A 133 -7.91 -0.49 -6.55
N TYR A 134 -8.59 -1.27 -5.70
CA TYR A 134 -7.96 -2.31 -4.89
C TYR A 134 -8.50 -3.68 -5.24
N SER A 135 -7.64 -4.56 -5.76
CA SER A 135 -7.98 -5.93 -6.12
C SER A 135 -7.50 -6.94 -5.09
N VAL A 136 -8.41 -7.82 -4.67
CA VAL A 136 -8.09 -8.97 -3.80
C VAL A 136 -8.75 -10.24 -4.30
N ARG A 137 -8.26 -11.41 -3.87
CA ARG A 137 -8.81 -12.69 -4.32
C ARG A 137 -10.19 -12.98 -3.74
N LYS A 138 -10.38 -12.76 -2.44
CA LYS A 138 -11.61 -13.03 -1.69
C LYS A 138 -11.89 -11.91 -0.68
N PRO A 139 -13.13 -11.71 -0.20
CA PRO A 139 -13.48 -10.62 0.70
C PRO A 139 -12.70 -10.61 2.03
N GLY A 140 -12.35 -11.78 2.55
CA GLY A 140 -11.53 -11.89 3.78
C GLY A 140 -10.13 -11.28 3.67
N LEU A 141 -9.62 -11.08 2.45
CA LEU A 141 -8.30 -10.49 2.18
C LEU A 141 -8.34 -8.96 2.05
N ILE A 142 -9.51 -8.32 2.17
CA ILE A 142 -9.61 -6.85 2.12
C ILE A 142 -8.98 -6.29 3.40
N LEU A 143 -7.78 -5.72 3.27
CA LEU A 143 -7.09 -5.04 4.37
C LEU A 143 -7.72 -3.67 4.61
N PHE A 144 -7.86 -3.30 5.89
CA PHE A 144 -8.38 -2.00 6.32
C PHE A 144 -9.77 -1.65 5.75
N LYS A 145 -10.63 -2.66 5.55
CA LYS A 145 -11.96 -2.50 4.92
C LYS A 145 -12.77 -1.32 5.50
N ASN A 146 -12.91 -1.26 6.82
CA ASN A 146 -13.68 -0.20 7.48
C ASN A 146 -13.07 1.19 7.24
N GLU A 147 -11.73 1.29 7.16
CA GLU A 147 -11.05 2.54 6.85
C GLU A 147 -11.35 2.99 5.41
N LEU A 148 -11.29 2.06 4.45
CA LEU A 148 -11.61 2.28 3.04
C LEU A 148 -13.06 2.75 2.85
N GLU A 149 -14.01 2.10 3.53
CA GLU A 149 -15.43 2.47 3.53
C GLU A 149 -15.65 3.85 4.18
N ASN A 150 -14.95 4.16 5.27
CA ASN A 150 -15.02 5.47 5.92
C ASN A 150 -14.51 6.59 5.01
N TYR A 151 -13.48 6.38 4.19
CA TYR A 151 -13.05 7.38 3.21
C TYR A 151 -14.19 7.71 2.22
N ASN A 152 -14.89 6.69 1.72
CA ASN A 152 -16.00 6.89 0.78
C ASN A 152 -17.16 7.68 1.40
N GLN A 153 -17.41 7.52 2.69
CA GLN A 153 -18.52 8.20 3.39
C GLN A 153 -18.14 9.62 3.85
N GLN A 154 -16.92 9.82 4.34
CA GLN A 154 -16.56 11.00 5.12
C GLN A 154 -15.65 11.98 4.41
N THR A 155 -15.14 11.64 3.22
CA THR A 155 -14.24 12.52 2.47
C THR A 155 -14.82 12.86 1.10
N GLN A 156 -14.50 14.04 0.59
CA GLN A 156 -14.96 14.48 -0.73
C GLN A 156 -13.95 14.14 -1.83
N ASN A 157 -12.66 14.19 -1.51
CA ASN A 157 -11.55 14.03 -2.46
C ASN A 157 -10.91 12.63 -2.46
N ILE A 158 -11.32 11.71 -1.57
CA ILE A 158 -10.81 10.33 -1.57
C ILE A 158 -11.94 9.35 -1.91
N ARG A 159 -11.68 8.47 -2.88
CA ARG A 159 -12.60 7.40 -3.30
C ARG A 159 -11.85 6.09 -3.39
N THR A 160 -12.49 5.01 -2.94
CA THR A 160 -11.93 3.67 -2.91
C THR A 160 -12.90 2.67 -3.53
N TYR A 161 -12.38 1.82 -4.41
CA TYR A 161 -13.13 0.85 -5.19
C TYR A 161 -12.45 -0.51 -5.02
N VAL A 162 -13.11 -1.41 -4.29
CA VAL A 162 -12.59 -2.76 -4.02
C VAL A 162 -13.23 -3.75 -4.98
N THR A 163 -12.40 -4.51 -5.69
CA THR A 163 -12.82 -5.60 -6.57
C THR A 163 -12.32 -6.96 -6.07
N VAL A 164 -13.18 -7.97 -6.17
CA VAL A 164 -12.87 -9.35 -5.78
C VAL A 164 -12.81 -10.23 -7.02
N THR A 165 -11.69 -10.94 -7.21
CA THR A 165 -11.47 -11.75 -8.41
C THR A 165 -12.09 -13.15 -8.34
N ASP A 166 -12.35 -13.69 -7.15
CA ASP A 166 -13.07 -14.96 -6.98
C ASP A 166 -14.58 -14.71 -6.90
N GLU A 167 -15.26 -15.07 -7.98
CA GLU A 167 -16.69 -14.81 -8.15
C GLU A 167 -17.57 -15.69 -7.26
N ASN A 168 -17.02 -16.78 -6.70
CA ASN A 168 -17.75 -17.75 -5.86
C ASN A 168 -17.83 -17.36 -4.38
N THR A 169 -17.55 -16.10 -4.04
CA THR A 169 -17.40 -15.64 -2.65
C THR A 169 -18.62 -14.94 -2.06
N GLY A 170 -19.71 -14.81 -2.84
CA GLY A 170 -20.90 -14.06 -2.43
C GLY A 170 -20.67 -12.54 -2.29
N TRP A 171 -19.55 -12.02 -2.83
CA TRP A 171 -19.25 -10.60 -2.83
C TRP A 171 -20.27 -9.81 -3.66
N ASN A 172 -20.79 -8.72 -3.10
CA ASN A 172 -21.80 -7.87 -3.76
C ASN A 172 -21.23 -6.59 -4.37
N GLY A 173 -19.92 -6.32 -4.19
CA GLY A 173 -19.25 -5.17 -4.81
C GLY A 173 -18.73 -5.48 -6.21
N LEU A 174 -17.73 -4.71 -6.66
CA LEU A 174 -17.08 -4.94 -7.96
C LEU A 174 -16.45 -6.34 -8.02
N LYS A 175 -16.55 -6.98 -9.18
CA LYS A 175 -16.03 -8.33 -9.42
C LYS A 175 -15.05 -8.34 -10.58
N GLY A 176 -14.12 -9.28 -10.51
CA GLY A 176 -13.12 -9.50 -11.55
C GLY A 176 -11.84 -8.70 -11.34
N ARG A 177 -10.95 -8.79 -12.34
CA ARG A 177 -9.70 -8.01 -12.36
C ARG A 177 -10.01 -6.57 -12.72
N ILE A 178 -9.17 -5.64 -12.24
CA ILE A 178 -9.23 -4.24 -12.66
C ILE A 178 -9.07 -4.19 -14.18
N CYS A 179 -9.96 -3.48 -14.85
CA CYS A 179 -10.05 -3.41 -16.30
C CYS A 179 -10.32 -1.97 -16.78
N PRO A 180 -10.13 -1.66 -18.08
CA PRO A 180 -10.33 -0.32 -18.63
C PRO A 180 -11.70 0.26 -18.32
N GLU A 181 -12.75 -0.57 -18.37
CA GLU A 181 -14.14 -0.17 -18.16
C GLU A 181 -14.37 0.33 -16.73
N MET A 182 -13.73 -0.29 -15.72
CA MET A 182 -13.80 0.18 -14.34
C MET A 182 -13.22 1.59 -14.20
N LEU A 183 -12.08 1.85 -14.84
CA LEU A 183 -11.44 3.16 -14.80
C LEU A 183 -12.26 4.20 -15.58
N ALA A 184 -12.73 3.86 -16.78
CA ALA A 184 -13.53 4.76 -17.63
C ALA A 184 -14.87 5.14 -16.99
N ASN A 185 -15.52 4.21 -16.29
CA ASN A 185 -16.79 4.48 -15.60
C ASN A 185 -16.63 5.28 -14.31
N THR A 186 -15.42 5.34 -13.76
CA THR A 186 -15.14 5.95 -12.45
C THR A 186 -14.45 7.31 -12.60
N LEU A 187 -13.48 7.40 -13.51
CA LEU A 187 -12.67 8.59 -13.72
C LEU A 187 -13.33 9.47 -14.78
N LYS A 188 -13.52 10.76 -14.48
CA LYS A 188 -13.99 11.74 -15.48
C LYS A 188 -13.05 11.83 -16.68
N GLU A 189 -11.75 11.81 -16.42
CA GLU A 189 -10.69 11.85 -17.41
C GLU A 189 -9.52 10.97 -16.96
N VAL A 190 -8.94 10.23 -17.89
CA VAL A 190 -7.79 9.34 -17.66
C VAL A 190 -6.46 10.10 -17.72
N LYS A 191 -6.40 11.19 -18.48
CA LYS A 191 -5.19 12.02 -18.60
C LYS A 191 -5.08 13.04 -17.46
N GLY A 192 -3.89 13.63 -17.30
CA GLY A 192 -3.64 14.69 -16.32
C GLY A 192 -3.61 14.22 -14.86
N LYS A 193 -3.32 12.93 -14.63
CA LYS A 193 -3.27 12.31 -13.31
C LYS A 193 -1.98 11.54 -13.15
N LYS A 194 -1.51 11.40 -11.91
CA LYS A 194 -0.38 10.55 -11.58
C LYS A 194 -0.89 9.16 -11.15
N TYR A 195 -0.37 8.13 -11.79
CA TYR A 195 -0.74 6.75 -11.55
C TYR A 195 0.32 6.03 -10.72
N PHE A 196 -0.12 5.35 -9.66
CA PHE A 196 0.74 4.52 -8.82
C PHE A 196 0.23 3.09 -8.82
N ILE A 197 1.09 2.14 -9.14
CA ILE A 197 0.74 0.72 -9.25
C ILE A 197 1.59 -0.09 -8.28
N CYS A 198 0.95 -0.90 -7.44
CA CYS A 198 1.66 -1.81 -6.54
C CYS A 198 0.92 -3.14 -6.35
N GLY A 199 1.63 -4.25 -6.55
CA GLY A 199 1.04 -5.58 -6.48
C GLY A 199 1.92 -6.66 -7.12
N PRO A 200 1.37 -7.86 -7.38
CA PRO A 200 2.10 -8.93 -8.06
C PRO A 200 2.63 -8.46 -9.43
N THR A 201 3.86 -8.84 -9.80
CA THR A 201 4.52 -8.38 -11.04
C THR A 201 3.64 -8.52 -12.30
N LYS A 202 2.95 -9.65 -12.46
CA LYS A 202 2.02 -9.87 -13.59
C LYS A 202 0.87 -8.85 -13.62
N MET A 203 0.33 -8.49 -12.45
CA MET A 203 -0.70 -7.46 -12.34
C MET A 203 -0.12 -6.09 -12.68
N GLY A 204 1.03 -5.73 -12.10
CA GLY A 204 1.66 -4.43 -12.32
C GLY A 204 1.93 -4.16 -13.80
N LEU A 205 2.52 -5.12 -14.50
CA LEU A 205 2.80 -5.01 -15.94
C LEU A 205 1.53 -4.89 -16.78
N ALA A 206 0.51 -5.71 -16.48
CA ALA A 206 -0.77 -5.63 -17.19
C ALA A 206 -1.47 -4.29 -16.99
N MET A 207 -1.43 -3.73 -15.77
CA MET A 207 -2.01 -2.42 -15.46
C MET A 207 -1.24 -1.29 -16.16
N LYS A 208 0.10 -1.34 -16.19
CA LYS A 208 0.92 -0.37 -16.92
C LYS A 208 0.58 -0.38 -18.42
N GLU A 209 0.53 -1.56 -19.04
CA GLU A 209 0.17 -1.70 -20.45
C GLU A 209 -1.25 -1.19 -20.73
N MET A 210 -2.20 -1.52 -19.87
CA MET A 210 -3.58 -1.04 -19.95
C MET A 210 -3.65 0.49 -19.95
N LEU A 211 -2.98 1.15 -19.01
CA LEU A 211 -2.97 2.62 -18.90
C LEU A 211 -2.35 3.29 -20.13
N ILE A 212 -1.26 2.73 -20.68
CA ILE A 212 -0.64 3.23 -21.91
C ILE A 212 -1.63 3.13 -23.08
N LYS A 213 -2.34 2.01 -23.22
CA LYS A 213 -3.40 1.86 -24.25
C LYS A 213 -4.56 2.82 -24.06
N MET A 214 -4.85 3.22 -22.82
CA MET A 214 -5.83 4.26 -22.50
C MET A 214 -5.30 5.69 -22.71
N GLY A 215 -4.04 5.85 -23.15
CA GLY A 215 -3.43 7.12 -23.48
C GLY A 215 -2.78 7.86 -22.31
N VAL A 216 -2.46 7.16 -21.20
CA VAL A 216 -1.62 7.70 -20.13
C VAL A 216 -0.16 7.67 -20.56
N GLU A 217 0.57 8.77 -20.33
CA GLU A 217 1.99 8.83 -20.65
C GLU A 217 2.80 7.99 -19.64
N GLU A 218 3.83 7.29 -20.11
CA GLU A 218 4.64 6.42 -19.25
C GLU A 218 5.29 7.17 -18.07
N LYS A 219 5.65 8.45 -18.26
CA LYS A 219 6.20 9.30 -17.21
C LYS A 219 5.23 9.54 -16.05
N ASP A 220 3.94 9.40 -16.29
CA ASP A 220 2.88 9.59 -15.30
C ASP A 220 2.54 8.30 -14.55
N ILE A 221 3.21 7.19 -14.88
CA ILE A 221 3.00 5.88 -14.26
C ILE A 221 4.23 5.48 -13.43
N ASP A 222 4.07 5.48 -12.12
CA ASP A 222 5.04 4.89 -11.20
C ASP A 222 4.57 3.49 -10.80
N MET A 223 5.42 2.48 -10.98
CA MET A 223 5.11 1.09 -10.66
C MET A 223 6.16 0.52 -9.71
N GLU A 224 5.68 -0.09 -8.63
CA GLU A 224 6.47 -0.88 -7.69
C GLU A 224 5.92 -2.31 -7.70
N ALA A 225 6.71 -3.26 -8.20
CA ALA A 225 6.29 -4.65 -8.34
C ALA A 225 7.12 -5.55 -7.42
N TRP A 226 6.46 -6.56 -6.86
CA TRP A 226 7.09 -7.60 -6.04
C TRP A 226 6.92 -8.96 -6.69
N GLY A 227 8.02 -9.70 -6.77
CA GLY A 227 8.11 -11.05 -7.29
C GLY A 227 9.47 -11.62 -6.96
#